data_AF-A0A6G0XN71-F1
#
_entry.id   AF-A0A6G0XN71-F1
#
_cell.length_a   1.000
_cell.length_b   1.000
_cell.length_c   1.000
_cell.angle_alpha   90.00
_cell.angle_beta   90.00
_cell.angle_gamma   90.00
#
_symmetry.space_group_name_H-M   'P 1'
#
loop_
_entity.id
_entity.type
_entity.pdbx_description
1 polymer ?
#
loop_
_entity_poly.entity_id
_entity_poly.type
_entity_poly.pdbx_seq_one_letter_code
_entity_poly.pdbx_strand_id
1 'polypeptide(L)'
;MATEPLWVVAVSLIKATDLPIADPALTGGSCDPYVTILCLNHSKSSSCIPKTLNPEWYEETFQFKVPQSHLNTSLLLKVWDSDAIGSDELLGTVEVPLGNLPRGRQPEVETVAYPIRLEAGFAKQQVNPHVFLTVEILSEAQANEKIRHEVWENERVNMLRTSWGKEHLQANDRKHWSSENGYSSSDSFEAITPTVPAGYKATDSWHYIKAMGDEDGWVYASSFNGPWYKKKSVRTVVRRRRWVNFYEKEVELAENEF
;
A
#
# COMPACT_ATOMS: atom_id res chain seq x y z
N MET A 1 22.15 30.89 9.78
CA MET A 1 20.85 30.88 9.07
C MET A 1 20.07 29.69 9.59
N ALA A 2 18.87 29.90 10.14
CA ALA A 2 18.04 28.79 10.61
C ALA A 2 17.60 27.96 9.41
N THR A 3 17.73 26.63 9.49
CA THR A 3 17.20 25.70 8.50
C THR A 3 15.68 25.77 8.51
N GLU A 4 15.06 25.83 7.34
CA GLU A 4 13.61 25.84 7.20
C GLU A 4 12.99 24.58 7.83
N PRO A 5 11.87 24.67 8.58
CA PRO A 5 11.19 23.50 9.11
C PRO A 5 10.72 22.55 8.01
N LEU A 6 10.96 21.24 8.23
CA LEU A 6 10.40 20.18 7.39
C LEU A 6 9.13 19.62 8.03
N TRP A 7 8.16 19.34 7.17
CA TRP A 7 6.92 18.66 7.50
C TRP A 7 6.86 17.32 6.79
N VAL A 8 6.09 16.40 7.34
CA VAL A 8 5.81 15.10 6.72
C VAL A 8 4.38 15.11 6.21
N VAL A 9 4.23 14.97 4.90
CA VAL A 9 2.94 14.68 4.25
C VAL A 9 2.80 13.17 4.21
N ALA A 10 1.91 12.62 5.04
CA ALA A 10 1.59 11.20 5.08
C ALA A 10 0.31 10.96 4.28
N VAL A 11 0.40 10.13 3.25
CA VAL A 11 -0.72 9.74 2.39
C VAL A 11 -1.04 8.28 2.67
N SER A 12 -2.26 7.94 3.06
CA SER A 12 -2.71 6.54 3.10
C SER A 12 -3.64 6.30 1.93
N LEU A 13 -3.27 5.39 1.03
CA LEU A 13 -4.05 5.03 -0.14
C LEU A 13 -4.98 3.87 0.21
N ILE A 14 -6.30 4.06 0.07
CA ILE A 14 -7.30 3.06 0.46
C ILE A 14 -7.71 2.21 -0.74
N LYS A 15 -8.29 2.85 -1.77
CA LYS A 15 -8.88 2.16 -2.93
C LYS A 15 -9.09 3.10 -4.10
N ALA A 16 -9.38 2.54 -5.26
CA ALA A 16 -10.03 3.25 -6.36
C ALA A 16 -11.29 2.49 -6.79
N THR A 17 -12.21 3.20 -7.44
CA THR A 17 -13.44 2.60 -7.95
C THR A 17 -13.69 3.01 -9.38
N ASP A 18 -14.40 2.16 -10.11
CA ASP A 18 -14.92 2.43 -11.45
C ASP A 18 -13.85 2.93 -12.43
N LEU A 19 -12.67 2.31 -12.40
CA LEU A 19 -11.60 2.60 -13.35
C LEU A 19 -12.03 2.22 -14.78
N PRO A 20 -11.53 2.92 -15.81
CA PRO A 20 -11.76 2.52 -17.19
C PRO A 20 -11.04 1.20 -17.47
N ILE A 21 -11.46 0.48 -18.50
CA ILE A 21 -10.78 -0.71 -19.02
C ILE A 21 -9.59 -0.28 -19.89
N ALA A 22 -8.39 -0.70 -19.53
CA ALA A 22 -7.17 -0.56 -20.35
C ALA A 22 -6.75 -1.89 -21.01
N ASP A 23 -7.15 -3.02 -20.43
CA ASP A 23 -7.01 -4.36 -21.01
C ASP A 23 -8.36 -4.94 -21.48
N PRO A 24 -8.81 -4.70 -22.74
CA PRO A 24 -10.02 -5.31 -23.27
C PRO A 24 -9.86 -6.83 -23.46
N ALA A 25 -10.89 -7.60 -23.10
CA ALA A 25 -11.01 -9.00 -23.49
C ALA A 25 -12.42 -9.33 -24.02
N LEU A 26 -12.58 -10.54 -24.57
CA LEU A 26 -13.82 -10.98 -25.24
C LEU A 26 -15.07 -11.00 -24.35
N THR A 27 -14.90 -11.00 -23.02
CA THR A 27 -16.01 -11.13 -22.04
C THR A 27 -16.02 -10.00 -21.01
N GLY A 28 -15.53 -8.82 -21.40
CA GLY A 28 -15.22 -7.71 -20.49
C GLY A 28 -13.72 -7.44 -20.48
N GLY A 29 -13.27 -6.41 -19.77
CA GLY A 29 -11.86 -6.08 -19.64
C GLY A 29 -11.50 -5.64 -18.22
N SER A 30 -10.22 -5.39 -17.98
CA SER A 30 -9.71 -5.00 -16.67
C SER A 30 -8.61 -3.95 -16.78
N CYS A 31 -8.00 -3.66 -15.64
CA CYS A 31 -6.69 -3.03 -15.52
C CYS A 31 -5.90 -3.82 -14.47
N ASP A 32 -4.59 -3.62 -14.47
CA ASP A 32 -3.63 -3.91 -13.42
C ASP A 32 -3.20 -2.59 -12.73
N PRO A 33 -4.11 -1.93 -11.96
CA PRO A 33 -3.89 -0.57 -11.48
C PRO A 33 -2.83 -0.42 -10.38
N TYR A 34 -2.05 0.66 -10.49
CA TYR A 34 -1.24 1.21 -9.40
C TYR A 34 -1.29 2.75 -9.41
N VAL A 35 -0.86 3.38 -8.31
CA VAL A 35 -0.86 4.84 -8.17
C VAL A 35 0.55 5.33 -7.90
N THR A 36 1.03 6.27 -8.72
CA THR A 36 2.23 7.05 -8.43
C THR A 36 1.83 8.36 -7.77
N ILE A 37 2.36 8.63 -6.59
CA ILE A 37 2.19 9.87 -5.84
C ILE A 37 3.44 10.72 -6.01
N LEU A 38 3.29 11.89 -6.62
CA LEU A 38 4.33 12.88 -6.77
C LEU A 38 4.13 13.99 -5.74
N CYS A 39 5.21 14.32 -5.04
CA CYS A 39 5.29 15.44 -4.12
C CYS A 39 6.63 16.14 -4.33
N LEU A 40 6.60 17.36 -4.86
CA LEU A 40 7.80 18.10 -5.27
C LEU A 40 8.66 17.25 -6.24
N ASN A 41 9.92 16.98 -5.87
CA ASN A 41 10.87 16.21 -6.67
C ASN A 41 10.89 14.72 -6.29
N HIS A 42 9.97 14.28 -5.42
CA HIS A 42 9.89 12.90 -4.96
C HIS A 42 8.68 12.20 -5.56
N SER A 43 8.89 10.93 -5.90
CA SER A 43 7.86 10.04 -6.44
C SER A 43 7.88 8.72 -5.67
N LYS A 44 6.70 8.22 -5.32
CA LYS A 44 6.51 6.89 -4.73
C LYS A 44 5.32 6.22 -5.41
N SER A 45 5.39 4.91 -5.61
CA SER A 45 4.32 4.15 -6.26
C SER A 45 3.76 3.10 -5.32
N SER A 46 2.46 2.85 -5.43
CA SER A 46 1.78 1.77 -4.71
C SER A 46 2.09 0.40 -5.29
N SER A 47 1.67 -0.63 -4.56
CA SER A 47 1.50 -1.96 -5.12
C SER A 47 0.54 -1.95 -6.32
N CYS A 48 0.84 -2.75 -7.34
CA CYS A 48 -0.09 -3.02 -8.44
C CYS A 48 -1.10 -4.09 -8.02
N ILE A 49 -2.39 -3.82 -8.22
CA ILE A 49 -3.48 -4.74 -7.90
C ILE A 49 -4.06 -5.25 -9.23
N PRO A 50 -3.77 -6.49 -9.62
CA PRO A 50 -4.07 -6.96 -10.97
C PRO A 50 -5.56 -7.28 -11.20
N LYS A 51 -5.99 -7.13 -12.45
CA LYS A 51 -7.27 -7.53 -13.04
C LYS A 51 -8.48 -7.03 -12.29
N THR A 52 -8.48 -5.74 -11.99
CA THR A 52 -9.59 -5.09 -11.31
C THR A 52 -9.78 -3.66 -11.77
N LEU A 53 -11.05 -3.24 -11.85
CA LEU A 53 -11.43 -1.84 -12.03
C LEU A 53 -11.71 -1.15 -10.69
N ASN A 54 -11.62 -1.89 -9.59
CA ASN A 54 -11.89 -1.43 -8.23
C ASN A 54 -10.77 -1.94 -7.29
N PRO A 55 -9.53 -1.45 -7.44
CA PRO A 55 -8.41 -1.87 -6.60
C PRO A 55 -8.59 -1.39 -5.16
N GLU A 56 -8.17 -2.22 -4.22
CA GLU A 56 -8.10 -1.89 -2.80
C GLU A 56 -6.66 -2.09 -2.33
N TRP A 57 -6.01 -1.01 -1.86
CA TRP A 57 -4.64 -0.99 -1.31
C TRP A 57 -4.62 -1.12 0.20
N TYR A 58 -5.77 -0.95 0.87
CA TYR A 58 -5.95 -1.17 2.30
C TYR A 58 -4.92 -0.41 3.15
N GLU A 59 -4.87 0.91 2.92
CA GLU A 59 -4.03 1.86 3.65
C GLU A 59 -2.53 1.64 3.42
N GLU A 60 -2.11 1.50 2.17
CA GLU A 60 -0.70 1.61 1.82
C GLU A 60 -0.25 3.07 2.06
N THR A 61 0.74 3.27 2.94
CA THR A 61 1.12 4.61 3.43
C THR A 61 2.41 5.13 2.80
N PHE A 62 2.43 6.40 2.40
CA PHE A 62 3.56 7.07 1.79
C PHE A 62 3.86 8.39 2.51
N GLN A 63 5.09 8.56 2.96
CA GLN A 63 5.51 9.80 3.63
C GLN A 63 6.45 10.62 2.76
N PHE A 64 6.22 11.92 2.66
CA PHE A 64 7.07 12.87 1.94
C PHE A 64 7.54 13.98 2.87
N LYS A 65 8.83 14.32 2.82
CA LYS A 65 9.35 15.50 3.53
C LYS A 65 9.14 16.74 2.66
N VAL A 66 8.44 17.73 3.19
CA VAL A 66 8.05 18.95 2.49
C VAL A 66 8.49 20.17 3.31
N PRO A 67 9.29 21.08 2.74
CA PRO A 67 9.61 22.35 3.41
C PRO A 67 8.36 23.19 3.65
N GLN A 68 8.31 23.92 4.76
CA GLN A 68 7.20 24.80 5.13
C GLN A 68 6.68 25.69 3.97
N SER A 69 7.59 26.28 3.20
CA SER A 69 7.33 27.14 2.04
C SER A 69 6.57 26.45 0.91
N HIS A 70 6.64 25.12 0.85
CA HIS A 70 6.03 24.31 -0.17
C HIS A 70 4.70 23.68 0.27
N LEU A 71 4.23 23.91 1.50
CA LEU A 71 2.97 23.34 2.00
C LEU A 71 1.70 23.89 1.33
N ASN A 72 1.82 24.90 0.46
CA ASN A 72 0.73 25.40 -0.38
C ASN A 72 0.69 24.72 -1.78
N THR A 73 1.59 23.78 -2.06
CA THR A 73 1.56 22.98 -3.29
C THR A 73 0.48 21.90 -3.24
N SER A 74 0.34 21.14 -4.33
CA SER A 74 -0.49 19.94 -4.40
C SER A 74 0.34 18.67 -4.47
N LEU A 75 -0.22 17.55 -4.03
CA LEU A 75 0.19 16.22 -4.48
C LEU A 75 -0.41 15.98 -5.87
N LEU A 76 0.38 15.35 -6.74
CA LEU A 76 -0.12 14.85 -8.03
C LEU A 76 -0.12 13.32 -7.96
N LEU A 77 -1.29 12.73 -8.03
CA LEU A 77 -1.47 11.30 -8.17
C LEU A 77 -1.68 10.96 -9.64
N LYS A 78 -0.98 9.94 -10.11
CA LYS A 78 -1.15 9.35 -11.43
C LYS A 78 -1.62 7.91 -11.24
N VAL A 79 -2.76 7.57 -11.82
CA VAL A 79 -3.35 6.24 -11.78
C VAL A 79 -2.97 5.56 -13.09
N TRP A 80 -2.23 4.46 -13.00
CA TRP A 80 -1.66 3.74 -14.12
C TRP A 80 -2.25 2.36 -14.24
N ASP A 81 -2.23 1.82 -15.45
CA ASP A 81 -2.38 0.42 -15.76
C ASP A 81 -0.99 -0.18 -16.03
N SER A 82 -0.64 -1.27 -15.34
CA SER A 82 0.67 -1.89 -15.51
C SER A 82 0.64 -2.96 -16.59
N ASP A 83 1.44 -2.77 -17.63
CA ASP A 83 1.52 -3.70 -18.75
C ASP A 83 2.71 -4.64 -18.60
N ALA A 84 2.45 -5.95 -18.61
CA ALA A 84 3.53 -6.94 -18.60
C ALA A 84 4.41 -6.87 -19.87
N ILE A 85 3.86 -6.37 -20.98
CA ILE A 85 4.55 -6.19 -22.26
C ILE A 85 4.16 -4.82 -22.82
N GLY A 86 5.05 -3.84 -22.71
CA GLY A 86 4.78 -2.50 -23.22
C GLY A 86 5.23 -1.42 -22.24
N SER A 87 4.68 -0.22 -22.41
CA SER A 87 4.78 0.85 -21.43
C SER A 87 3.45 0.97 -20.72
N ASP A 88 3.48 1.12 -19.40
CA ASP A 88 2.29 1.34 -18.59
C ASP A 88 1.41 2.48 -19.14
N GLU A 89 0.10 2.27 -19.14
CA GLU A 89 -0.87 3.22 -19.67
C GLU A 89 -1.39 4.13 -18.56
N LEU A 90 -1.29 5.45 -18.75
CA LEU A 90 -1.83 6.41 -17.78
C LEU A 90 -3.35 6.46 -17.91
N LEU A 91 -4.07 5.99 -16.88
CA LEU A 91 -5.52 6.03 -16.85
C LEU A 91 -6.03 7.44 -16.59
N GLY A 92 -5.39 8.15 -15.65
CA GLY A 92 -5.77 9.50 -15.28
C GLY A 92 -4.99 10.06 -14.11
N THR A 93 -5.38 11.27 -13.71
CA THR A 93 -4.67 12.04 -12.68
C THR A 93 -5.61 12.62 -11.64
N VAL A 94 -5.08 12.82 -10.44
CA VAL A 94 -5.76 13.46 -9.32
C VAL A 94 -4.82 14.48 -8.70
N GLU A 95 -5.32 15.68 -8.41
CA GLU A 95 -4.58 16.72 -7.71
C GLU A 95 -5.17 16.92 -6.30
N VAL A 96 -4.32 16.86 -5.28
CA VAL A 96 -4.71 17.04 -3.87
C VAL A 96 -3.99 18.26 -3.29
N PRO A 97 -4.68 19.42 -3.17
CA PRO A 97 -4.07 20.63 -2.64
C PRO A 97 -3.73 20.48 -1.15
N LEU A 98 -2.48 20.73 -0.77
CA LEU A 98 -2.02 20.66 0.62
C LEU A 98 -2.37 21.91 1.43
N GLY A 99 -2.58 23.05 0.77
CA GLY A 99 -2.76 24.34 1.43
C GLY A 99 -3.96 24.40 2.40
N ASN A 100 -5.02 23.65 2.12
CA ASN A 100 -6.26 23.67 2.89
C ASN A 100 -6.35 22.55 3.95
N LEU A 101 -5.37 21.66 4.00
CA LEU A 101 -5.39 20.54 4.94
C LEU A 101 -4.95 20.99 6.34
N PRO A 102 -5.55 20.46 7.41
CA PRO A 102 -5.12 20.79 8.76
C PRO A 102 -3.69 20.30 9.02
N ARG A 103 -3.00 20.98 9.94
CA ARG A 103 -1.63 20.65 10.36
C ARG A 103 -1.67 19.95 11.72
N GLY A 104 -0.78 18.98 11.91
CA GLY A 104 -0.72 18.13 13.09
C GLY A 104 -1.73 16.98 13.06
N ARG A 105 -1.63 16.08 14.03
CA ARG A 105 -2.55 14.94 14.17
C ARG A 105 -3.99 15.42 14.34
N GLN A 106 -4.87 14.84 13.56
CA GLN A 106 -6.32 15.03 13.72
C GLN A 106 -6.90 13.90 14.57
N PRO A 107 -7.93 14.15 15.40
CA PRO A 107 -8.61 13.10 16.17
C PRO A 107 -9.24 12.01 15.29
N GLU A 108 -9.69 12.42 14.09
CA GLU A 108 -10.24 11.55 13.06
C GLU A 108 -9.66 12.02 11.72
N VAL A 109 -9.15 11.08 10.94
CA VAL A 109 -8.62 11.35 9.61
C VAL A 109 -9.65 10.86 8.60
N GLU A 110 -10.35 11.80 7.99
CA GLU A 110 -11.40 11.47 7.03
C GLU A 110 -10.81 10.89 5.74
N THR A 111 -11.37 9.76 5.30
CA THR A 111 -11.09 9.24 3.95
C THR A 111 -11.85 10.07 2.93
N VAL A 112 -11.12 10.74 2.05
CA VAL A 112 -11.70 11.62 1.03
C VAL A 112 -11.69 10.91 -0.32
N ALA A 113 -12.79 11.03 -1.06
CA ALA A 113 -12.90 10.59 -2.44
C ALA A 113 -12.51 11.72 -3.40
N TYR A 114 -11.50 11.48 -4.22
CA TYR A 114 -11.06 12.42 -5.25
C TYR A 114 -11.38 11.87 -6.64
N PRO A 115 -12.08 12.64 -7.50
CA PRO A 115 -12.39 12.21 -8.85
C PRO A 115 -11.13 12.11 -9.70
N ILE A 116 -10.98 11.02 -10.44
CA ILE A 116 -9.87 10.84 -11.38
C ILE A 116 -10.21 11.58 -12.68
N ARG A 117 -9.36 12.54 -13.06
CA ARG A 117 -9.40 13.14 -14.39
C ARG A 117 -8.79 12.15 -15.37
N LEU A 118 -9.64 11.51 -16.16
CA LEU A 118 -9.22 10.53 -17.16
C LEU A 118 -8.38 11.14 -18.28
N GLU A 119 -7.43 10.35 -18.76
CA GLU A 119 -6.76 10.61 -20.04
C GLU A 119 -7.73 10.47 -21.21
N ALA A 120 -7.43 11.19 -22.30
CA ALA A 120 -8.35 11.32 -23.43
C ALA A 120 -8.73 9.98 -24.09
N GLY A 121 -7.84 8.99 -24.03
CA GLY A 121 -8.09 7.62 -24.53
C GLY A 121 -9.25 6.92 -23.83
N PHE A 122 -9.46 7.21 -22.54
CA PHE A 122 -10.44 6.55 -21.68
C PHE A 122 -11.75 7.31 -21.52
N ALA A 123 -11.80 8.59 -21.90
CA ALA A 123 -12.94 9.46 -21.67
C ALA A 123 -14.28 8.97 -22.27
N LYS A 124 -14.23 8.11 -23.30
CA LYS A 124 -15.43 7.55 -23.96
C LYS A 124 -16.09 6.41 -23.20
N GLN A 125 -15.42 5.85 -22.18
CA GLN A 125 -15.91 4.67 -21.47
C GLN A 125 -17.03 4.97 -20.48
N GLN A 126 -17.40 6.25 -20.28
CA GLN A 126 -18.54 6.70 -19.45
C GLN A 126 -18.50 6.20 -17.99
N VAL A 127 -17.29 5.95 -17.48
CA VAL A 127 -17.04 5.60 -16.08
C VAL A 127 -16.92 6.86 -15.21
N ASN A 128 -17.09 6.72 -13.89
CA ASN A 128 -16.98 7.77 -12.88
C ASN A 128 -15.89 7.44 -11.82
N PRO A 129 -14.61 7.41 -12.23
CA PRO A 129 -13.53 6.89 -11.41
C PRO A 129 -13.17 7.81 -10.25
N HIS A 130 -12.90 7.22 -9.08
CA HIS A 130 -12.47 7.93 -7.87
C HIS A 130 -11.33 7.20 -7.17
N VAL A 131 -10.40 7.95 -6.58
CA VAL A 131 -9.40 7.44 -5.62
C VAL A 131 -9.80 7.88 -4.21
N PHE A 132 -9.70 6.96 -3.26
CA PHE A 132 -10.00 7.17 -1.85
C PHE A 132 -8.69 7.15 -1.07
N LEU A 133 -8.38 8.23 -0.39
CA LEU A 133 -7.15 8.38 0.38
C LEU A 133 -7.34 9.26 1.61
N THR A 134 -6.43 9.15 2.56
CA THR A 134 -6.24 10.13 3.63
C THR A 134 -4.93 10.89 3.40
N VAL A 135 -4.90 12.16 3.84
CA VAL A 135 -3.66 12.96 3.86
C VAL A 135 -3.54 13.66 5.21
N GLU A 136 -2.43 13.44 5.89
CA GLU A 136 -2.06 14.13 7.12
C GLU A 136 -0.78 14.95 6.89
N ILE A 137 -0.71 16.14 7.50
CA ILE A 137 0.48 16.99 7.46
C ILE A 137 1.01 17.13 8.88
N LEU A 138 2.08 16.41 9.15
CA LEU A 138 2.64 16.20 10.48
C LEU A 138 3.98 16.91 10.61
N SER A 139 4.34 17.36 11.81
CA SER A 139 5.74 17.66 12.10
C SER A 139 6.58 16.38 11.99
N GLU A 140 7.90 16.50 11.81
CA GLU A 140 8.78 15.33 11.85
C GLU A 140 8.69 14.58 13.18
N ALA A 141 8.49 15.28 14.30
CA ALA A 141 8.28 14.63 15.59
C ALA A 141 7.03 13.74 15.57
N GLN A 142 5.89 14.28 15.11
CA GLN A 142 4.61 13.57 15.04
C GLN A 142 4.63 12.39 14.06
N ALA A 143 5.24 12.56 12.88
CA ALA A 143 5.34 11.47 11.92
C ALA A 143 6.22 10.33 12.42
N ASN A 144 7.22 10.65 13.25
CA ASN A 144 8.07 9.68 13.90
C ASN A 144 7.44 9.14 15.20
N GLU A 145 6.29 9.62 15.67
CA GLU A 145 5.69 9.03 16.88
C GLU A 145 5.19 7.62 16.65
N LYS A 146 4.84 7.23 15.42
CA LYS A 146 4.33 5.89 15.10
C LYS A 146 4.94 5.37 13.80
N ILE A 147 5.41 4.12 13.82
CA ILE A 147 5.92 3.41 12.65
C ILE A 147 5.14 2.11 12.44
N ARG A 148 4.97 1.70 11.18
CA ARG A 148 4.33 0.43 10.79
C ARG A 148 5.39 -0.48 10.18
N HIS A 149 5.50 -1.70 10.70
CA HIS A 149 6.27 -2.78 10.06
C HIS A 149 5.31 -3.74 9.37
N GLU A 150 5.79 -4.36 8.28
CA GLU A 150 5.04 -5.31 7.47
C GLU A 150 5.90 -6.51 7.08
N VAL A 151 5.31 -7.70 7.09
CA VAL A 151 5.86 -8.93 6.53
C VAL A 151 4.77 -9.78 5.89
N TRP A 152 5.13 -10.68 4.97
CA TRP A 152 4.21 -11.60 4.30
C TRP A 152 4.46 -13.03 4.72
N GLU A 153 3.38 -13.73 5.06
CA GLU A 153 3.33 -15.17 5.29
C GLU A 153 2.97 -15.89 3.98
N ASN A 154 3.70 -16.96 3.64
CA ASN A 154 3.61 -17.66 2.37
C ASN A 154 3.34 -19.15 2.57
N GLU A 155 2.45 -19.71 1.74
CA GLU A 155 2.15 -21.14 1.71
C GLU A 155 1.84 -21.66 0.30
N ARG A 156 2.00 -22.97 0.12
CA ARG A 156 1.62 -23.69 -1.10
C ARG A 156 0.55 -24.74 -0.78
N VAL A 157 -0.32 -25.00 -1.76
CA VAL A 157 -1.28 -26.09 -1.68
C VAL A 157 -0.60 -27.43 -1.98
N ASN A 158 -0.94 -28.45 -1.21
CA ASN A 158 -0.74 -29.83 -1.59
C ASN A 158 -1.88 -30.26 -2.51
N MET A 159 -1.59 -30.35 -3.81
CA MET A 159 -2.59 -30.67 -4.83
C MET A 159 -3.26 -32.04 -4.63
N LEU A 160 -2.64 -32.96 -3.88
CA LEU A 160 -3.17 -34.30 -3.61
C LEU A 160 -4.08 -34.34 -2.37
N ARG A 161 -3.91 -33.40 -1.43
CA ARG A 161 -4.58 -33.41 -0.11
C ARG A 161 -5.41 -32.16 0.17
N THR A 162 -5.45 -31.25 -0.80
CA THR A 162 -6.12 -29.92 -0.71
C THR A 162 -5.80 -29.15 0.57
N SER A 163 -4.65 -29.43 1.17
CA SER A 163 -4.13 -28.77 2.38
C SER A 163 -3.14 -27.69 2.01
N TRP A 164 -3.14 -26.60 2.76
CA TRP A 164 -2.20 -25.51 2.61
C TRP A 164 -1.15 -25.58 3.71
N GLY A 165 0.09 -25.20 3.39
CA GLY A 165 1.15 -25.17 4.39
C GLY A 165 2.49 -24.74 3.82
N LYS A 166 3.39 -24.32 4.71
CA LYS A 166 4.77 -23.94 4.38
C LYS A 166 5.62 -25.14 3.99
N GLU A 167 5.29 -26.31 4.54
CA GLU A 167 5.94 -27.59 4.24
C GLU A 167 5.73 -28.05 2.79
N HIS A 168 4.77 -27.44 2.09
CA HIS A 168 4.54 -27.70 0.67
C HIS A 168 5.37 -26.79 -0.24
N LEU A 169 6.02 -25.73 0.29
CA LEU A 169 6.82 -24.80 -0.51
C LEU A 169 7.96 -25.55 -1.23
N GLN A 170 8.16 -25.19 -2.50
CA GLN A 170 9.19 -25.78 -3.35
C GLN A 170 10.51 -25.02 -3.19
N ALA A 171 11.61 -25.62 -3.66
CA ALA A 171 12.95 -25.01 -3.54
C ALA A 171 13.04 -23.60 -4.15
N ASN A 172 12.32 -23.35 -5.24
CA ASN A 172 12.31 -22.08 -5.96
C ASN A 172 11.19 -21.12 -5.51
N ASP A 173 10.39 -21.51 -4.51
CA ASP A 173 9.39 -20.62 -3.93
C ASP A 173 10.02 -19.60 -3.00
N ARG A 174 9.29 -18.51 -2.76
CA ARG A 174 9.54 -17.68 -1.57
C ARG A 174 9.38 -18.56 -0.33
N LYS A 175 10.26 -18.36 0.65
CA LYS A 175 10.19 -19.04 1.95
C LYS A 175 8.94 -18.60 2.73
N HIS A 176 8.69 -19.27 3.85
CA HIS A 176 7.47 -19.05 4.64
C HIS A 176 7.24 -17.58 5.01
N TRP A 177 8.29 -16.81 5.25
CA TRP A 177 8.22 -15.36 5.48
C TRP A 177 8.94 -14.60 4.38
N SER A 178 8.38 -13.46 3.96
CA SER A 178 9.03 -12.57 2.99
C SER A 178 8.78 -11.10 3.28
N SER A 179 9.75 -10.26 2.91
CA SER A 179 9.63 -8.80 2.93
C SER A 179 8.49 -8.30 2.04
N GLU A 180 8.06 -7.06 2.23
CA GLU A 180 6.98 -6.39 1.48
C GLU A 180 7.09 -6.59 -0.05
N ASN A 181 8.27 -6.33 -0.62
CA ASN A 181 8.55 -6.49 -2.05
C ASN A 181 8.86 -7.94 -2.48
N GLY A 182 8.97 -8.87 -1.52
CA GLY A 182 9.24 -10.28 -1.77
C GLY A 182 10.68 -10.61 -2.22
N TYR A 183 11.61 -9.64 -2.25
CA TYR A 183 13.00 -9.89 -2.66
C TYR A 183 13.80 -10.66 -1.60
N SER A 184 13.49 -10.42 -0.33
CA SER A 184 14.05 -11.19 0.78
C SER A 184 13.01 -12.15 1.34
N SER A 185 13.38 -13.41 1.56
CA SER A 185 12.54 -14.41 2.21
C SER A 185 13.35 -15.36 3.11
N SER A 186 12.74 -15.83 4.19
CA SER A 186 13.32 -16.75 5.18
C SER A 186 12.24 -17.65 5.78
N ASP A 187 12.64 -18.76 6.38
CA ASP A 187 11.74 -19.56 7.20
C ASP A 187 11.62 -19.04 8.65
N SER A 188 12.45 -18.05 9.03
CA SER A 188 12.37 -17.30 10.29
C SER A 188 11.65 -15.96 10.08
N PHE A 189 10.71 -15.68 10.97
CA PHE A 189 9.96 -14.42 11.00
C PHE A 189 10.87 -13.24 11.34
N GLU A 190 11.74 -13.43 12.31
CA GLU A 190 12.69 -12.44 12.83
C GLU A 190 13.69 -12.00 11.77
N ALA A 191 14.14 -12.95 10.93
CA ALA A 191 15.08 -12.67 9.84
C ALA A 191 14.52 -11.71 8.77
N ILE A 192 13.19 -11.63 8.65
CA ILE A 192 12.51 -10.76 7.69
C ILE A 192 11.90 -9.52 8.35
N THR A 193 11.71 -9.56 9.66
CA THR A 193 11.12 -8.45 10.41
C THR A 193 12.05 -7.23 10.39
N PRO A 194 11.57 -6.03 10.00
CA PRO A 194 12.38 -4.83 10.08
C PRO A 194 12.81 -4.53 11.52
N THR A 195 14.03 -4.01 11.69
CA THR A 195 14.56 -3.63 13.00
C THR A 195 13.79 -2.46 13.58
N VAL A 196 13.39 -2.56 14.86
CA VAL A 196 12.73 -1.48 15.58
C VAL A 196 13.76 -0.42 15.98
N PRO A 197 13.58 0.87 15.62
CA PRO A 197 14.49 1.93 16.04
C PRO A 197 14.52 2.10 17.56
N ALA A 198 15.64 2.60 18.09
CA ALA A 198 15.78 2.86 19.53
C ALA A 198 14.74 3.88 20.01
N GLY A 199 14.17 3.64 21.21
CA GLY A 199 13.14 4.49 21.79
C GLY A 199 11.73 4.26 21.23
N TYR A 200 11.47 3.12 20.58
CA TYR A 200 10.13 2.72 20.13
C TYR A 200 9.70 1.43 20.83
N LYS A 201 8.41 1.37 21.20
CA LYS A 201 7.75 0.17 21.71
C LYS A 201 6.61 -0.25 20.81
N ALA A 202 6.41 -1.55 20.66
CA ALA A 202 5.25 -2.07 19.96
C ALA A 202 3.97 -1.62 20.68
N THR A 203 3.03 -1.04 19.94
CA THR A 203 1.71 -0.66 20.48
C THR A 203 0.74 -1.83 20.44
N ASP A 204 1.03 -2.82 19.61
CA ASP A 204 0.20 -3.99 19.39
C ASP A 204 1.09 -5.22 19.20
N SER A 205 0.46 -6.38 19.08
CA SER A 205 1.08 -7.59 18.56
C SER A 205 0.96 -7.64 17.05
N TRP A 206 1.88 -8.36 16.43
CA TRP A 206 1.77 -8.71 15.02
C TRP A 206 0.42 -9.36 14.73
N HIS A 207 -0.31 -8.83 13.76
CA HIS A 207 -1.59 -9.36 13.33
C HIS A 207 -1.72 -9.27 11.82
N TYR A 208 -2.55 -10.15 11.24
CA TYR A 208 -2.76 -10.17 9.79
C TYR A 208 -3.98 -9.37 9.34
N ILE A 209 -3.87 -8.77 8.15
CA ILE A 209 -4.92 -7.95 7.56
C ILE A 209 -5.90 -8.83 6.79
N LYS A 210 -7.09 -9.02 7.35
CA LYS A 210 -8.17 -9.83 6.74
C LYS A 210 -8.74 -9.20 5.47
N ALA A 211 -8.77 -7.87 5.39
CA ALA A 211 -9.47 -7.14 4.34
C ALA A 211 -8.98 -7.50 2.92
N MET A 212 -7.68 -7.76 2.75
CA MET A 212 -7.03 -8.10 1.48
C MET A 212 -7.43 -9.46 0.91
N GLY A 213 -7.81 -10.41 1.77
CA GLY A 213 -7.91 -11.82 1.43
C GLY A 213 -9.27 -12.41 1.78
N ASP A 214 -9.34 -13.73 1.92
CA ASP A 214 -10.52 -14.39 2.47
C ASP A 214 -10.75 -13.99 3.95
N GLU A 215 -11.67 -14.68 4.63
CA GLU A 215 -12.01 -14.42 6.04
C GLU A 215 -10.80 -14.49 7.01
N ASP A 216 -9.72 -15.12 6.56
CA ASP A 216 -8.46 -15.26 7.28
C ASP A 216 -7.32 -14.43 6.68
N GLY A 217 -7.60 -13.55 5.71
CA GLY A 217 -6.63 -12.65 5.09
C GLY A 217 -5.73 -13.28 4.03
N TRP A 218 -6.05 -14.49 3.55
CA TRP A 218 -5.27 -15.13 2.50
C TRP A 218 -5.65 -14.60 1.12
N VAL A 219 -4.64 -14.22 0.34
CA VAL A 219 -4.75 -13.99 -1.10
C VAL A 219 -4.09 -15.12 -1.86
N TYR A 220 -4.56 -15.38 -3.08
CA TYR A 220 -4.36 -16.63 -3.81
C TYR A 220 -3.78 -16.37 -5.19
N ALA A 221 -2.77 -17.12 -5.62
CA ALA A 221 -2.20 -17.00 -6.97
C ALA A 221 -1.79 -18.35 -7.56
N SER A 222 -1.55 -18.36 -8.88
CA SER A 222 -0.93 -19.49 -9.57
C SER A 222 0.60 -19.53 -9.43
N SER A 223 1.21 -18.47 -8.89
CA SER A 223 2.64 -18.40 -8.57
C SER A 223 2.92 -17.25 -7.60
N PHE A 224 4.10 -17.22 -6.97
CA PHE A 224 4.50 -16.11 -6.09
C PHE A 224 4.68 -14.76 -6.80
N ASN A 225 4.69 -14.76 -8.15
CA ASN A 225 4.69 -13.55 -8.95
C ASN A 225 3.28 -12.94 -9.07
N GLY A 226 2.26 -13.56 -8.47
CA GLY A 226 0.88 -13.18 -8.67
C GLY A 226 0.37 -13.58 -10.06
N PRO A 227 -0.66 -12.91 -10.58
CA PRO A 227 -1.55 -11.98 -9.86
C PRO A 227 -2.24 -12.64 -8.66
N TRP A 228 -2.53 -11.85 -7.61
CA TRP A 228 -3.13 -12.33 -6.36
C TRP A 228 -4.62 -12.01 -6.30
N TYR A 229 -5.43 -12.97 -5.88
CA TYR A 229 -6.89 -12.88 -5.85
C TYR A 229 -7.44 -13.19 -4.47
N LYS A 230 -8.57 -12.57 -4.12
CA LYS A 230 -9.29 -12.82 -2.85
C LYS A 230 -9.87 -14.24 -2.76
N LYS A 231 -10.20 -14.85 -3.90
CA LYS A 231 -10.85 -16.17 -3.98
C LYS A 231 -9.94 -17.19 -4.68
N LYS A 232 -9.98 -18.43 -4.18
CA LYS A 232 -9.33 -19.58 -4.81
C LYS A 232 -9.94 -19.85 -6.19
N SER A 233 -9.12 -20.27 -7.13
CA SER A 233 -9.55 -20.88 -8.39
C SER A 233 -8.91 -22.26 -8.54
N VAL A 234 -9.34 -23.02 -9.56
CA VAL A 234 -8.72 -24.31 -9.90
C VAL A 234 -7.24 -24.21 -10.27
N ARG A 235 -6.73 -23.02 -10.59
CA ARG A 235 -5.32 -22.77 -10.95
C ARG A 235 -4.48 -22.27 -9.77
N THR A 236 -5.11 -22.01 -8.63
CA THR A 236 -4.39 -21.48 -7.47
C THR A 236 -3.49 -22.55 -6.87
N VAL A 237 -2.20 -22.25 -6.74
CA VAL A 237 -1.23 -23.15 -6.12
C VAL A 237 -0.49 -22.53 -4.95
N VAL A 238 -0.47 -21.21 -4.81
CA VAL A 238 0.14 -20.51 -3.68
C VAL A 238 -0.85 -19.54 -3.03
N ARG A 239 -0.62 -19.26 -1.76
CA ARG A 239 -1.33 -18.21 -1.03
C ARG A 239 -0.35 -17.40 -0.19
N ARG A 240 -0.69 -16.15 0.09
CA ARG A 240 0.04 -15.32 1.04
C ARG A 240 -0.89 -14.46 1.88
N ARG A 241 -0.40 -14.00 3.02
CA ARG A 241 -1.16 -13.18 3.96
C ARG A 241 -0.27 -12.09 4.57
N ARG A 242 -0.79 -10.87 4.66
CA ARG A 242 -0.05 -9.68 5.12
C ARG A 242 -0.15 -9.57 6.63
N TRP A 243 0.99 -9.52 7.31
CA TRP A 243 1.11 -9.26 8.74
C TRP A 243 1.68 -7.87 8.97
N VAL A 244 1.17 -7.18 10.00
CA VAL A 244 1.58 -5.83 10.37
C VAL A 244 1.80 -5.74 11.87
N ASN A 245 2.67 -4.83 12.28
CA ASN A 245 2.75 -4.35 13.65
C ASN A 245 3.05 -2.85 13.66
N PHE A 246 2.60 -2.17 14.70
CA PHE A 246 2.79 -0.75 14.91
C PHE A 246 3.64 -0.53 16.14
N TYR A 247 4.52 0.47 16.07
CA TYR A 247 5.38 0.86 17.17
C TYR A 247 5.26 2.35 17.39
N GLU A 248 5.20 2.78 18.64
CA GLU A 248 5.17 4.18 19.02
C GLU A 248 6.43 4.57 19.77
N LYS A 249 6.84 5.82 19.60
CA LYS A 249 7.99 6.39 20.29
C LYS A 249 7.68 6.50 21.78
N GLU A 250 8.57 5.99 22.61
CA GLU A 250 8.49 6.16 24.06
C GLU A 250 8.62 7.65 24.41
N VAL A 251 7.65 8.16 25.15
CA VAL A 251 7.75 9.47 25.75
C VAL A 251 8.65 9.33 26.97
N GLU A 252 9.87 9.87 26.92
CA GLU A 252 10.67 10.07 28.12
C GLU A 252 9.91 11.06 29.01
N LEU A 253 9.25 10.56 30.05
CA LEU A 253 8.77 11.40 31.13
C LEU A 253 10.03 11.99 31.77
N ALA A 254 10.29 13.28 31.53
CA ALA A 254 11.26 14.02 32.29
C ALA A 254 10.88 13.84 33.77
N GLU A 255 11.73 13.16 34.54
CA GLU A 255 11.64 13.19 35.99
C GLU A 255 11.74 14.67 36.37
N ASN A 256 10.62 15.24 36.78
CA ASN A 256 10.61 16.57 37.37
C ASN A 256 11.53 16.50 38.59
N GLU A 257 12.73 17.04 38.47
CA GLU A 257 13.60 17.34 39.60
C GLU A 257 12.83 18.31 40.50
N PHE A 258 12.29 17.78 41.60
CA PHE A 258 11.73 18.53 42.71
C PHE A 258 12.84 19.10 43.59
#